data_AF-A0A2V6PJS3-F1
#
_entry.id   AF-A0A2V6PJS3-F1
#
_cell.length_a   1.000
_cell.length_b   1.000
_cell.length_c   1.000
_cell.angle_alpha   90.00
_cell.angle_beta   90.00
_cell.angle_gamma   90.00
#
_symmetry.space_group_name_H-M   'P 1'
#
loop_
_entity.id
_entity.type
_entity.pdbx_description
1 polymer ?
#
loop_
_entity_poly.entity_id
_entity_poly.type
_entity_poly.pdbx_seq_one_letter_code
_entity_poly.pdbx_strand_id
1 'polypeptide(L)'
;KMMGFDPLSIRYIRLAHDAGLGQGDPREITIVGDTAAASASWRFTGPFQKMTFASRMQHQIYWGPLKRPIEWSLKTVLAPWAYVASVLYHDSFWYPVLARRRMRAALESDWGRLFRNWERQTPDERGFADVGDEAATVTRTGLGTFLKSMKVLGTCLAEAPEFAARRRRLARDSAK
;
A
#
# COMPACT_ATOMS: atom_id res chain seq x y z
N LYS A 1 -23.80 -1.46 -16.52
CA LYS A 1 -23.26 -0.88 -15.26
C LYS A 1 -22.06 -1.71 -14.81
N MET A 2 -20.92 -1.59 -15.50
CA MET A 2 -19.78 -2.52 -15.35
C MET A 2 -19.28 -2.63 -13.91
N MET A 3 -19.05 -1.52 -13.22
CA MET A 3 -18.58 -1.54 -11.84
C MET A 3 -19.68 -1.89 -10.81
N GLY A 4 -20.95 -1.98 -11.21
CA GLY A 4 -22.08 -2.23 -10.29
C GLY A 4 -22.59 -0.99 -9.54
N PHE A 5 -22.06 0.19 -9.81
CA PHE A 5 -22.56 1.46 -9.26
C PHE A 5 -23.55 2.15 -10.18
N ASP A 6 -24.35 3.04 -9.60
CA ASP A 6 -25.14 4.01 -10.35
C ASP A 6 -24.33 5.30 -10.57
N PRO A 7 -23.92 5.66 -11.80
CA PRO A 7 -23.02 6.80 -12.02
C PRO A 7 -23.60 8.13 -11.53
N LEU A 8 -24.92 8.33 -11.68
CA LEU A 8 -25.61 9.55 -11.24
C LEU A 8 -25.75 9.64 -9.70
N SER A 9 -25.51 8.56 -8.96
CA SER A 9 -25.36 8.62 -7.50
C SER A 9 -24.03 9.27 -7.07
N ILE A 10 -23.04 9.33 -7.96
CA ILE A 10 -21.75 9.97 -7.71
C ILE A 10 -21.91 11.46 -8.02
N ARG A 11 -21.91 12.29 -6.96
CA ARG A 11 -22.20 13.73 -7.05
C ARG A 11 -21.44 14.45 -8.17
N TYR A 12 -20.14 14.19 -8.33
CA TYR A 12 -19.32 14.86 -9.35
C TYR A 12 -19.71 14.48 -10.78
N ILE A 13 -20.05 13.21 -11.02
CA ILE A 13 -20.50 12.75 -12.35
C ILE A 13 -21.86 13.39 -12.67
N ARG A 14 -22.78 13.38 -11.69
CA ARG A 14 -24.08 14.02 -11.86
C ARG A 14 -23.96 15.52 -12.16
N LEU A 15 -23.15 16.25 -11.40
CA LEU A 15 -22.95 17.69 -11.64
C LEU A 15 -22.40 17.99 -13.03
N ALA A 16 -21.44 17.20 -13.52
CA ALA A 16 -20.89 17.39 -14.86
C ALA A 16 -21.91 17.07 -15.96
N HIS A 17 -22.73 16.03 -15.76
CA HIS A 17 -23.80 15.66 -16.67
C HIS A 17 -24.90 16.73 -16.73
N ASP A 18 -25.38 17.19 -15.58
CA ASP A 18 -26.41 18.24 -15.48
C ASP A 18 -25.93 19.57 -16.10
N ALA A 19 -24.62 19.83 -16.06
CA ALA A 19 -24.00 21.00 -16.68
C ALA A 19 -23.71 20.83 -18.18
N GLY A 20 -24.03 19.68 -18.79
CA GLY A 20 -23.73 19.38 -20.19
C GLY A 20 -22.23 19.23 -20.50
N LEU A 21 -21.39 19.04 -19.48
CA LEU A 21 -19.93 18.90 -19.61
C LEU A 21 -19.49 17.46 -19.93
N GLY A 22 -20.44 16.52 -20.00
CA GLY A 22 -20.19 15.12 -20.35
C GLY A 22 -21.44 14.25 -20.20
N GLN A 23 -21.31 12.97 -20.58
CA GLN A 23 -22.42 12.01 -20.54
C GLN A 23 -22.31 11.09 -19.31
N GLY A 24 -23.05 11.40 -18.25
CA GLY A 24 -23.06 10.63 -17.01
C GLY A 24 -24.04 9.45 -17.01
N ASP A 25 -25.10 9.51 -17.81
CA ASP A 25 -26.08 8.42 -17.94
C ASP A 25 -25.60 7.36 -18.95
N PRO A 26 -25.30 6.13 -18.50
CA PRO A 26 -24.86 5.06 -19.41
C PRO A 26 -25.90 4.66 -20.45
N ARG A 27 -27.19 4.95 -20.24
CA ARG A 27 -28.27 4.63 -21.20
C ARG A 27 -28.15 5.44 -22.49
N GLU A 28 -27.46 6.58 -22.42
CA GLU A 28 -27.24 7.49 -23.54
C GLU A 28 -25.85 7.30 -24.18
N ILE A 29 -25.06 6.35 -23.68
CA ILE A 29 -23.73 6.02 -24.22
C ILE A 29 -23.86 4.84 -25.18
N THR A 30 -23.54 5.07 -26.45
CA THR A 30 -23.44 3.99 -27.44
C THR A 30 -22.06 3.34 -27.36
N ILE A 31 -22.02 2.04 -27.11
CA ILE A 31 -20.77 1.28 -27.03
C ILE A 31 -20.55 0.59 -28.38
N VAL A 32 -19.50 1.02 -29.09
CA VAL A 32 -19.06 0.39 -30.34
C VAL A 32 -17.92 -0.56 -30.00
N GLY A 33 -18.09 -1.85 -30.27
CA GLY A 33 -17.11 -2.89 -29.93
C GLY A 33 -17.70 -3.99 -29.05
N ASP A 34 -17.01 -4.35 -27.95
CA ASP A 34 -17.36 -5.46 -27.08
C ASP A 34 -18.59 -5.16 -26.19
N THR A 35 -19.78 -5.46 -26.72
CA THR A 35 -21.06 -5.35 -26.02
C THR A 35 -21.20 -6.34 -24.87
N ALA A 36 -20.47 -7.47 -24.91
CA ALA A 36 -20.53 -8.46 -23.84
C ALA A 36 -19.85 -7.91 -22.58
N ALA A 37 -18.66 -7.32 -22.71
CA ALA A 37 -17.99 -6.62 -21.60
C ALA A 37 -18.85 -5.47 -21.05
N ALA A 38 -19.50 -4.70 -21.92
CA ALA A 38 -20.41 -3.62 -21.51
C ALA A 38 -21.60 -4.08 -20.66
N SER A 39 -22.12 -5.27 -20.96
CA SER A 39 -23.23 -5.89 -20.24
C SER A 39 -22.83 -6.49 -18.89
N ALA A 40 -21.53 -6.65 -18.64
CA ALA A 40 -21.04 -7.18 -17.38
C ALA A 40 -21.42 -6.28 -16.18
N SER A 41 -21.51 -6.89 -15.01
CA SER A 41 -21.64 -6.19 -13.74
C SER A 41 -20.76 -6.88 -12.71
N TRP A 42 -19.67 -6.23 -12.34
CA TRP A 42 -18.68 -6.71 -11.37
C TRP A 42 -19.16 -6.57 -9.92
N ARG A 43 -20.30 -5.89 -9.70
CA ARG A 43 -20.93 -5.71 -8.38
C ARG A 43 -19.94 -5.25 -7.32
N PHE A 44 -19.11 -4.27 -7.65
CA PHE A 44 -18.08 -3.79 -6.74
C PHE A 44 -18.76 -3.15 -5.53
N THR A 45 -18.49 -3.67 -4.34
CA THR A 45 -18.96 -3.07 -3.10
C THR A 45 -18.09 -1.88 -2.77
N GLY A 46 -18.69 -0.73 -2.45
CA GLY A 46 -17.98 0.49 -2.15
C GLY A 46 -16.88 0.31 -1.08
N PRO A 47 -15.82 1.14 -1.12
CA PRO A 47 -14.62 0.93 -0.30
C PRO A 47 -14.90 0.91 1.20
N PHE A 48 -16.01 1.50 1.64
CA PHE A 48 -16.40 1.58 3.05
C PHE A 48 -17.22 0.38 3.54
N GLN A 49 -17.77 -0.46 2.65
CA GLN A 49 -18.65 -1.57 3.05
C GLN A 49 -17.87 -2.78 3.58
N LYS A 50 -16.67 -3.04 3.06
CA LYS A 50 -15.83 -4.19 3.43
C LYS A 50 -14.44 -3.75 3.87
N MET A 51 -14.38 -2.81 4.81
CA MET A 51 -13.09 -2.36 5.33
C MET A 51 -12.49 -3.42 6.25
N THR A 52 -11.25 -3.83 5.96
CA THR A 52 -10.44 -4.63 6.89
C THR A 52 -10.18 -3.85 8.17
N PHE A 53 -9.79 -4.53 9.25
CA PHE A 53 -9.39 -3.86 10.49
C PHE A 53 -8.33 -2.77 10.25
N ALA A 54 -7.31 -3.08 9.46
CA ALA A 54 -6.26 -2.14 9.09
C ALA A 54 -6.82 -0.89 8.37
N SER A 55 -7.71 -1.08 7.40
CA SER A 55 -8.34 0.02 6.67
C SER A 55 -9.21 0.90 7.58
N ARG A 56 -9.99 0.29 8.49
CA ARG A 56 -10.80 1.01 9.47
C ARG A 56 -9.94 1.86 10.40
N MET A 57 -8.86 1.28 10.92
CA MET A 57 -7.93 2.00 11.80
C MET A 57 -7.21 3.13 11.06
N GLN A 58 -6.76 2.92 9.83
CA GLN A 58 -6.16 3.98 9.01
C GLN A 58 -7.12 5.16 8.81
N HIS A 59 -8.39 4.88 8.52
CA HIS A 59 -9.40 5.93 8.37
C HIS A 59 -9.59 6.70 9.68
N GLN A 60 -9.61 6.02 10.83
CA GLN A 60 -9.69 6.67 12.14
C GLN A 60 -8.44 7.51 12.47
N ILE A 61 -7.25 7.09 12.04
CA ILE A 61 -6.00 7.82 12.26
C ILE A 61 -5.91 9.06 11.36
N TYR A 62 -6.29 8.96 10.08
CA TYR A 62 -6.15 10.09 9.15
C TYR A 62 -7.30 11.09 9.21
N TRP A 63 -8.53 10.58 9.37
CA TRP A 63 -9.76 11.35 9.21
C TRP A 63 -10.67 11.32 10.44
N GLY A 64 -10.32 10.52 11.46
CA GLY A 64 -11.15 10.30 12.62
C GLY A 64 -10.52 10.77 13.94
N PRO A 65 -11.07 10.30 15.08
CA PRO A 65 -10.70 10.81 16.41
C PRO A 65 -9.29 10.39 16.84
N LEU A 66 -8.68 9.39 16.19
CA LEU A 66 -7.33 8.92 16.54
C LEU A 66 -6.23 9.83 15.96
N LYS A 67 -6.56 10.77 15.08
CA LYS A 67 -5.58 11.68 14.47
C LYS A 67 -4.76 12.45 15.52
N ARG A 68 -5.43 13.16 16.42
CA ARG A 68 -4.76 14.04 17.39
C ARG A 68 -3.92 13.26 18.42
N PRO A 69 -4.42 12.16 19.03
CA PRO A 69 -3.61 11.37 19.96
C PRO A 69 -2.37 10.75 19.31
N ILE A 70 -2.49 10.24 18.09
CA ILE A 70 -1.35 9.64 17.37
C ILE A 70 -0.36 10.72 16.93
N GLU A 71 -0.84 11.85 16.42
CA GLU A 71 0.04 12.98 16.07
C GLU A 71 0.80 13.49 17.29
N TRP A 72 0.15 13.55 18.45
CA TRP A 72 0.81 13.92 19.70
C TRP A 72 1.89 12.90 20.09
N SER A 73 1.60 11.59 20.05
CA SER A 73 2.60 10.57 20.44
C SER A 73 3.84 10.63 19.54
N LEU A 74 3.65 10.87 18.23
CA LEU A 74 4.72 11.04 17.24
C LEU A 74 5.55 12.33 17.41
N LYS A 75 5.09 13.29 18.22
CA LYS A 75 5.82 14.53 18.54
C LYS A 75 6.50 14.51 19.91
N THR A 76 6.42 13.41 20.64
CA THR A 76 6.99 13.27 21.99
C THR A 76 8.09 12.22 22.03
N VAL A 77 8.66 11.99 23.23
CA VAL A 77 9.54 10.86 23.53
C VAL A 77 8.93 9.48 23.25
N LEU A 78 7.64 9.41 22.87
CA LEU A 78 6.99 8.19 22.42
C LEU A 78 7.19 7.90 20.92
N ALA A 79 7.61 8.89 20.11
CA ALA A 79 7.86 8.70 18.68
C ALA A 79 8.81 7.53 18.37
N PRO A 80 9.89 7.29 19.15
CA PRO A 80 10.76 6.14 18.97
C PRO A 80 10.08 4.78 18.99
N TRP A 81 8.98 4.64 19.73
CA TRP A 81 8.20 3.39 19.78
C TRP A 81 7.54 3.05 18.44
N ALA A 82 7.20 4.05 17.62
CA ALA A 82 6.64 3.82 16.30
C ALA A 82 7.67 3.14 15.36
N TYR A 83 8.94 3.57 15.42
CA TYR A 83 10.02 2.92 14.66
C TYR A 83 10.23 1.48 15.12
N VAL A 84 10.27 1.25 16.43
CA VAL A 84 10.44 -0.08 17.02
C VAL A 84 9.28 -1.00 16.61
N ALA A 85 8.04 -0.53 16.78
CA ALA A 85 6.85 -1.29 16.41
C ALA A 85 6.83 -1.62 14.91
N SER A 86 7.23 -0.69 14.05
CA SER A 86 7.32 -0.89 12.61
C SER A 86 8.32 -1.98 12.26
N VAL A 87 9.55 -1.92 12.78
CA VAL A 87 10.60 -2.92 12.49
C VAL A 87 10.23 -4.29 13.06
N LEU A 88 9.71 -4.33 14.28
CA LEU A 88 9.26 -5.60 14.87
C LEU A 88 8.14 -6.23 14.04
N TYR A 89 7.14 -5.45 13.64
CA TYR A 89 6.03 -5.97 12.87
C TYR A 89 6.44 -6.34 11.44
N HIS A 90 7.05 -5.44 10.69
CA HIS A 90 7.36 -5.67 9.28
C HIS A 90 8.51 -6.66 9.11
N ASP A 91 9.66 -6.38 9.73
CA ASP A 91 10.91 -7.12 9.44
C ASP A 91 11.01 -8.44 10.22
N SER A 92 10.48 -8.49 11.45
CA SER A 92 10.59 -9.68 12.31
C SER A 92 9.42 -10.64 12.16
N PHE A 93 8.21 -10.12 11.97
CA PHE A 93 7.00 -10.94 11.94
C PHE A 93 6.43 -11.10 10.53
N TRP A 94 6.03 -10.00 9.88
CA TRP A 94 5.26 -10.05 8.65
C TRP A 94 6.06 -10.64 7.48
N TYR A 95 7.28 -10.15 7.23
CA TYR A 95 8.12 -10.65 6.14
C TYR A 95 8.49 -12.14 6.30
N PRO A 96 8.99 -12.60 7.47
CA PRO A 96 9.40 -13.98 7.64
C PRO A 96 8.24 -14.98 7.67
N VAL A 97 7.12 -14.61 8.31
CA VAL A 97 6.01 -15.54 8.58
C VAL A 97 4.98 -15.55 7.45
N LEU A 98 4.63 -14.39 6.91
CA LEU A 98 3.45 -14.26 6.06
C LEU A 98 3.79 -13.82 4.63
N ALA A 99 4.69 -12.85 4.48
CA ALA A 99 5.01 -12.28 3.18
C ALA A 99 5.76 -13.26 2.28
N ARG A 100 6.70 -14.05 2.83
CA ARG A 100 7.52 -14.97 2.03
C ARG A 100 6.70 -15.88 1.12
N ARG A 101 5.63 -16.48 1.64
CA ARG A 101 4.73 -17.35 0.85
C ARG A 101 3.96 -16.55 -0.20
N ARG A 102 3.45 -15.37 0.14
CA ARG A 102 2.67 -14.52 -0.77
C ARG A 102 3.53 -13.91 -1.88
N MET A 103 4.72 -13.45 -1.54
CA MET A 103 5.72 -12.94 -2.48
C MET A 103 6.14 -14.04 -3.45
N ARG A 104 6.41 -15.25 -2.94
CA ARG A 104 6.73 -16.40 -3.82
C ARG A 104 5.59 -16.66 -4.81
N ALA A 105 4.35 -16.78 -4.34
CA ALA A 105 3.21 -16.99 -5.22
C ALA A 105 3.03 -15.87 -6.26
N ALA A 106 3.27 -14.62 -5.88
CA ALA A 106 3.22 -13.49 -6.81
C ALA A 106 4.36 -13.55 -7.86
N LEU A 107 5.56 -13.95 -7.46
CA LEU A 107 6.71 -14.05 -8.38
C LEU A 107 6.64 -15.27 -9.30
N GLU A 108 5.95 -16.34 -8.86
CA GLU A 108 5.68 -17.53 -9.66
C GLU A 108 4.51 -17.35 -10.64
N SER A 109 3.69 -16.32 -10.45
CA SER A 109 2.59 -15.98 -11.36
C SER A 109 3.10 -15.53 -12.74
N ASP A 110 2.23 -15.56 -13.74
CA ASP A 110 2.56 -15.13 -15.11
C ASP A 110 3.14 -13.71 -15.13
N TRP A 111 2.62 -12.80 -14.31
CA TRP A 111 3.16 -11.46 -14.14
C TRP A 111 4.57 -11.44 -13.54
N GLY A 112 4.84 -12.31 -12.56
CA GLY A 112 6.15 -12.41 -11.92
C GLY A 112 7.22 -13.00 -12.86
N ARG A 113 6.84 -14.01 -13.65
CA ARG A 113 7.67 -14.61 -14.70
C ARG A 113 7.92 -13.62 -15.85
N LEU A 114 6.86 -12.96 -16.32
CA LEU A 114 6.97 -11.93 -17.34
C LEU A 114 7.91 -10.81 -16.90
N PHE A 115 7.79 -10.32 -15.66
CA PHE A 115 8.68 -9.30 -15.11
C PHE A 115 10.14 -9.76 -15.10
N ARG A 116 10.40 -11.03 -14.74
CA ARG A 116 11.74 -11.61 -14.75
C ARG A 116 12.32 -11.71 -16.17
N ASN A 117 11.49 -12.08 -17.13
CA ASN A 117 11.90 -12.36 -18.51
C ASN A 117 11.68 -11.16 -19.46
N TRP A 118 11.25 -10.01 -18.94
CA TRP A 118 10.75 -8.87 -19.72
C TRP A 118 11.69 -8.43 -20.84
N GLU A 119 13.00 -8.41 -20.58
CA GLU A 119 14.02 -8.00 -21.56
C GLU A 119 14.13 -8.93 -22.77
N ARG A 120 13.65 -10.17 -22.66
CA ARG A 120 13.74 -11.20 -23.70
C ARG A 120 12.40 -11.48 -24.39
N GLN A 121 11.30 -10.96 -23.84
CA GLN A 121 9.97 -11.20 -24.37
C GLN A 121 9.56 -10.10 -25.33
N THR A 122 8.96 -10.48 -26.46
CA THR A 122 8.39 -9.54 -27.43
C THR A 122 6.88 -9.74 -27.47
N PRO A 123 6.08 -8.70 -27.20
CA PRO A 123 4.63 -8.82 -27.27
C PRO A 123 4.13 -8.88 -28.72
N ASP A 124 2.98 -9.52 -28.92
CA ASP A 124 2.19 -9.46 -30.15
C ASP A 124 0.92 -8.62 -29.94
N GLU A 125 0.04 -8.58 -30.95
CA GLU A 125 -1.24 -7.83 -30.90
C GLU A 125 -2.19 -8.31 -29.79
N ARG A 126 -1.96 -9.49 -29.21
CA ARG A 126 -2.76 -10.10 -28.13
C ARG A 126 -2.03 -10.13 -26.79
N GLY A 127 -0.79 -9.63 -26.72
CA GLY A 127 0.01 -9.53 -25.50
C GLY A 127 1.24 -10.45 -25.52
N PHE A 128 1.53 -11.11 -24.39
CA PHE A 128 2.65 -12.03 -24.26
C PHE A 128 2.15 -13.47 -24.33
N ALA A 129 2.36 -14.15 -25.46
CA ALA A 129 1.95 -15.54 -25.65
C ALA A 129 2.73 -16.53 -24.76
N ASP A 130 3.97 -16.17 -24.41
CA ASP A 130 4.82 -16.88 -23.46
C ASP A 130 5.49 -15.86 -22.52
N VAL A 131 5.48 -16.14 -21.22
CA VAL A 131 6.07 -15.31 -20.17
C VAL A 131 7.39 -15.88 -19.63
N GLY A 132 7.80 -17.05 -20.15
CA GLY A 132 8.97 -17.81 -19.74
C GLY A 132 8.76 -18.59 -18.44
N ASP A 133 9.65 -19.56 -18.20
CA ASP A 133 9.56 -20.45 -17.02
C ASP A 133 10.31 -19.94 -15.79
N GLU A 134 11.21 -18.96 -15.96
CA GLU A 134 11.98 -18.43 -14.84
C GLU A 134 11.15 -17.48 -13.98
N ALA A 135 10.91 -17.88 -12.72
CA ALA A 135 10.36 -17.00 -11.70
C ALA A 135 11.49 -16.18 -11.03
N ALA A 136 11.19 -14.93 -10.68
CA ALA A 136 12.10 -14.11 -9.90
C ALA A 136 12.29 -14.69 -8.49
N THR A 137 13.54 -14.75 -8.02
CA THR A 137 13.88 -15.27 -6.70
C THR A 137 14.14 -14.16 -5.69
N VAL A 138 13.65 -14.32 -4.46
CA VAL A 138 13.86 -13.35 -3.38
C VAL A 138 15.09 -13.74 -2.56
N THR A 139 16.24 -13.12 -2.85
CA THR A 139 17.52 -13.43 -2.18
C THR A 139 17.67 -12.76 -0.81
N ARG A 140 16.95 -11.68 -0.53
CA ARG A 140 17.09 -10.88 0.71
C ARG A 140 15.96 -11.15 1.70
N THR A 141 15.96 -12.34 2.28
CA THR A 141 15.01 -12.70 3.36
C THR A 141 15.72 -13.50 4.45
N GLY A 142 15.47 -13.21 5.73
CA GLY A 142 15.94 -14.04 6.85
C GLY A 142 16.67 -13.28 7.97
N LEU A 143 17.29 -14.05 8.87
CA LEU A 143 17.86 -13.56 10.13
C LEU A 143 18.93 -12.47 9.94
N GLY A 144 19.76 -12.58 8.90
CA GLY A 144 20.77 -11.54 8.60
C GLY A 144 20.15 -10.18 8.25
N THR A 145 18.99 -10.18 7.57
CA THR A 145 18.26 -8.93 7.26
C THR A 145 17.60 -8.37 8.52
N PHE A 146 17.07 -9.24 9.39
CA PHE A 146 16.55 -8.84 10.70
C PHE A 146 17.63 -8.20 11.58
N LEU A 147 18.82 -8.82 11.71
CA LEU A 147 19.93 -8.26 12.49
C LEU A 147 20.41 -6.91 11.94
N LYS A 148 20.46 -6.77 10.60
CA LYS A 148 20.77 -5.49 9.97
C LYS A 148 19.72 -4.43 10.33
N SER A 149 18.44 -4.80 10.34
CA SER A 149 17.33 -3.90 10.69
C SER A 149 17.36 -3.50 12.16
N MET A 150 17.71 -4.43 13.07
CA MET A 150 17.96 -4.12 14.49
C MET A 150 19.14 -3.16 14.68
N LYS A 151 20.23 -3.35 13.94
CA LYS A 151 21.37 -2.42 13.96
C LYS A 151 20.95 -1.01 13.51
N VAL A 152 20.22 -0.91 12.40
CA VAL A 152 19.71 0.36 11.88
C VAL A 152 18.76 1.01 12.89
N LEU A 153 17.83 0.25 13.47
CA LEU A 153 16.92 0.73 14.51
C LEU A 153 17.70 1.27 15.72
N GLY A 154 18.74 0.56 16.16
CA GLY A 154 19.62 1.02 17.23
C GLY A 154 20.27 2.37 16.92
N THR A 155 20.78 2.56 15.69
CA THR A 155 21.29 3.85 15.22
C THR A 155 20.20 4.92 15.22
N CYS A 156 19.01 4.63 14.68
CA CYS A 156 17.89 5.58 14.65
C CYS A 156 17.45 6.00 16.05
N LEU A 157 17.39 5.08 17.01
CA LEU A 157 17.08 5.37 18.41
C LEU A 157 18.17 6.21 19.07
N ALA A 158 19.44 5.88 18.81
CA ALA A 158 20.57 6.62 19.34
C ALA A 158 20.63 8.05 18.76
N GLU A 159 20.31 8.24 17.49
CA GLU A 159 20.35 9.56 16.83
C GLU A 159 19.02 10.32 16.93
N ALA A 160 17.98 9.71 17.51
CA ALA A 160 16.67 10.32 17.63
C ALA A 160 16.78 11.68 18.33
N PRO A 161 16.22 12.75 17.73
CA PRO A 161 16.39 14.12 18.20
C PRO A 161 15.93 14.30 19.66
N GLU A 162 14.96 13.51 20.11
CA GLU A 162 14.43 13.50 21.47
C GLU A 162 15.49 13.06 22.49
N PHE A 163 16.29 12.03 22.18
CA PHE A 163 17.35 11.54 23.07
C PHE A 163 18.66 12.31 22.89
N ALA A 164 18.97 12.74 21.66
CA ALA A 164 20.13 13.58 21.37
C ALA A 164 20.03 14.95 22.05
N ALA A 165 18.84 15.59 22.05
CA ALA A 165 18.61 16.84 22.76
C ALA A 165 18.75 16.68 24.28
N ARG A 166 18.21 15.60 24.87
CA ARG A 166 18.34 15.31 26.30
C ARG A 166 19.79 15.09 26.73
N ARG A 167 20.58 14.33 25.96
CA ARG A 167 22.02 14.12 26.25
C ARG A 167 22.81 15.42 26.16
N ARG A 168 22.55 16.27 25.16
CA ARG A 168 23.19 17.61 25.06
C ARG A 168 22.88 18.48 26.28
N ARG A 169 21.65 18.41 26.80
CA ARG A 169 21.24 19.16 27.99
C ARG A 169 21.97 18.67 29.24
N LEU A 170 22.01 17.35 29.46
CA LEU A 170 22.72 16.74 30.59
C LEU A 170 24.24 17.01 30.54
N ALA A 171 24.87 16.89 29.37
CA ALA A 171 26.29 17.18 29.21
C ALA A 171 26.64 18.64 29.53
N ARG A 172 25.74 19.58 29.21
CA ARG A 172 25.91 21.00 29.56
C ARG A 172 25.76 21.24 31.06
N ASP A 173 24.85 20.52 31.72
CA ASP A 173 24.61 20.67 33.16
C ASP A 173 25.72 20.03 34.01
N SER A 174 26.40 18.98 33.52
CA SER A 174 27.58 18.37 34.17
C SER A 174 28.90 19.10 33.93
N ALA A 175 28.93 20.03 32.97
CA ALA A 175 30.11 20.86 32.66
C ALA A 175 30.10 22.21 33.39
N LYS A 176 29.08 22.47 34.22
CA LYS A 176 29.00 23.58 35.18
C LYS A 176 29.34 23.07 36.57
#